data_AF-A0A7S0AUG3-F1
#
_entry.id   AF-A0A7S0AUG3-F1
#
_cell.length_a   1.000
_cell.length_b   1.000
_cell.length_c   1.000
_cell.angle_alpha   90.00
_cell.angle_beta   90.00
_cell.angle_gamma   90.00
#
_symmetry.space_group_name_H-M   'P 1'
#
loop_
_entity.id
_entity.type
_entity.pdbx_description
1 polymer ?
#
loop_
_entity_poly.entity_id
_entity_poly.type
_entity_poly.pdbx_seq_one_letter_code
_entity_poly.pdbx_strand_id
1 'polypeptide(L)'
;QIPLYNYGALARSGRPLATYIGFESDGMFSGYAGCKHTHHQYSHWKSSEENGGARLRPEICPLGKHGYDPRCRGWFDAGKKIAQEGGNPLHVTAPYPFASGATAQSSTLPLVDPITGTHVGQALVDFLPEDIVVQLRPENTPLADKGFPILITAQPDSFGADTVVGPGYIIGESEGKPIG
;
A
#
# COMPACT_ATOMS: atom_id res chain seq x y z
N GLN A 1 6.18 -17.19 -9.07
CA GLN A 1 7.32 -16.75 -8.24
C GLN A 1 7.70 -15.36 -8.74
N ILE A 2 7.42 -14.31 -7.98
CA ILE A 2 7.86 -12.96 -8.37
C ILE A 2 9.25 -12.78 -7.76
N PRO A 3 10.31 -12.61 -8.55
CA PRO A 3 11.61 -12.29 -8.01
C PRO A 3 11.53 -10.91 -7.34
N LEU A 4 11.60 -10.89 -6.01
CA LEU A 4 11.96 -9.71 -5.24
C LEU A 4 13.44 -9.43 -5.56
N TYR A 5 13.67 -8.70 -6.65
CA TYR A 5 14.99 -8.18 -6.96
C TYR A 5 15.30 -7.13 -5.89
N ASN A 6 16.13 -7.50 -4.91
CA ASN A 6 16.99 -6.52 -4.25
C ASN A 6 17.87 -5.93 -5.36
N TYR A 7 17.48 -4.78 -5.90
CA TYR A 7 18.26 -4.04 -6.90
C TYR A 7 19.59 -3.62 -6.29
N GLY A 8 20.57 -4.53 -6.37
CA GLY A 8 21.97 -4.26 -6.20
C GLY A 8 22.54 -3.63 -7.47
N ALA A 9 23.28 -2.54 -7.26
CA ALA A 9 24.12 -1.83 -8.21
C ALA A 9 23.42 -0.85 -9.18
N LEU A 10 23.81 0.43 -9.02
CA LEU A 10 23.67 1.58 -9.92
C LEU A 10 22.45 2.48 -9.66
N ALA A 11 22.60 3.38 -8.68
CA ALA A 11 22.11 4.76 -8.69
C ALA A 11 20.63 5.04 -9.09
N ARG A 12 19.72 4.07 -9.00
CA ARG A 12 18.28 4.27 -9.25
C ARG A 12 17.54 4.41 -7.92
N SER A 13 16.60 5.36 -7.91
CA SER A 13 15.74 5.79 -6.80
C SER A 13 14.78 4.71 -6.26
N GLY A 14 14.68 3.55 -6.89
CA GLY A 14 13.71 2.50 -6.61
C GLY A 14 14.00 1.59 -5.43
N ARG A 15 14.30 2.17 -4.26
CA ARG A 15 14.40 1.39 -3.02
C ARG A 15 13.03 1.29 -2.36
N PRO A 16 12.62 0.11 -1.88
CA PRO A 16 11.44 0.01 -1.03
C PRO A 16 11.61 0.96 0.17
N LEU A 17 10.54 1.68 0.50
CA LEU A 17 10.52 2.60 1.62
C LEU A 17 10.66 1.85 2.93
N ALA A 18 10.00 0.69 3.01
CA ALA A 18 9.99 -0.13 4.20
C ALA A 18 9.50 -1.55 3.89
N THR A 19 9.73 -2.45 4.85
CA THR A 19 9.26 -3.84 4.77
C THR A 19 8.83 -4.28 6.15
N TYR A 20 7.63 -4.86 6.25
CA TYR A 20 7.02 -5.21 7.52
C TYR A 20 6.30 -6.55 7.49
N ILE A 21 6.07 -7.08 8.68
CA ILE A 21 5.13 -8.15 8.96
C ILE A 21 4.17 -7.66 10.05
N GLY A 22 2.88 -7.77 9.78
CA GLY A 22 1.81 -7.58 10.77
C GLY A 22 1.20 -8.92 11.16
N PHE A 23 0.90 -9.12 12.44
CA PHE A 23 0.31 -10.35 12.96
C PHE A 23 -1.15 -10.17 13.37
N GLU A 24 -2.00 -11.13 13.01
CA GLU A 24 -3.45 -11.07 13.29
C GLU A 24 -3.76 -11.25 14.79
N SER A 25 -2.98 -12.09 15.48
CA SER A 25 -3.23 -12.50 16.87
C SER A 25 -3.22 -11.32 17.85
N ASP A 26 -2.22 -10.45 17.74
CA ASP A 26 -1.94 -9.41 18.72
C ASP A 26 -1.79 -8.02 18.10
N GLY A 27 -1.78 -7.91 16.77
CA GLY A 27 -1.52 -6.66 16.06
C GLY A 27 -0.06 -6.26 16.10
N MET A 28 0.86 -7.16 16.46
CA MET A 28 2.29 -6.87 16.41
C MET A 28 2.70 -6.49 14.99
N PHE A 29 3.46 -5.40 14.87
CA PHE A 29 3.95 -4.89 13.61
C PHE A 29 5.47 -4.73 13.71
N SER A 30 6.21 -5.51 12.94
CA SER A 30 7.66 -5.58 13.02
C SER A 30 8.29 -5.56 11.65
N GLY A 31 9.45 -4.93 11.53
CA GLY A 31 10.19 -4.89 10.29
C GLY A 31 11.18 -3.73 10.22
N TYR A 32 11.54 -3.39 8.99
CA TYR A 32 12.54 -2.38 8.68
C TYR A 32 11.88 -1.14 8.10
N ALA A 33 12.06 -0.02 8.81
CA ALA A 33 11.85 1.31 8.28
C ALA A 33 13.10 1.73 7.50
N GLY A 34 12.97 2.12 6.23
CA GLY A 34 14.08 2.69 5.47
C GLY A 34 14.73 3.90 6.15
N CYS A 35 15.91 4.30 5.67
CA CYS A 35 16.75 5.32 6.31
C CYS A 35 16.12 6.72 6.49
N LYS A 36 14.95 7.00 5.89
CA LYS A 36 14.26 8.30 5.95
C LYS A 36 12.82 8.22 6.46
N HIS A 37 12.31 7.02 6.75
CA HIS A 37 10.95 6.81 7.25
C HIS A 37 11.06 6.29 8.67
N THR A 38 10.68 7.10 9.66
CA THR A 38 10.83 6.73 11.08
C THR A 38 9.46 6.36 11.67
N HIS A 39 9.42 5.32 12.51
CA HIS A 39 8.18 4.79 13.09
C HIS A 39 7.59 5.63 14.22
N HIS A 40 8.28 6.68 14.69
CA HIS A 40 7.80 7.46 15.83
C HIS A 40 6.39 8.04 15.59
N GLN A 41 6.01 8.29 14.32
CA GLN A 41 4.68 8.78 13.98
C GLN A 41 3.57 7.72 14.16
N TYR A 42 3.91 6.44 14.21
CA TYR A 42 2.94 5.35 14.35
C TYR A 42 2.33 5.33 15.76
N SER A 43 3.05 5.80 16.79
CA SER A 43 2.47 5.99 18.12
C SER A 43 1.46 7.13 18.16
N HIS A 44 1.59 8.10 17.27
CA HIS A 44 0.67 9.25 17.12
C HIS A 44 -0.52 8.96 16.20
N TRP A 45 -0.49 7.84 15.46
CA TRP A 45 -1.62 7.44 14.64
C TRP A 45 -2.88 7.30 15.50
N LYS A 46 -3.99 7.82 14.98
CA LYS A 46 -5.29 7.84 15.64
C LYS A 46 -6.33 7.24 14.71
N SER A 47 -7.10 6.27 15.20
CA SER A 47 -8.20 5.66 14.46
C SER A 47 -9.26 6.71 14.14
N SER A 48 -9.67 6.78 12.87
CA SER A 48 -10.72 7.68 12.39
C SER A 48 -11.58 6.98 11.34
N GLU A 49 -12.70 7.58 10.96
CA GLU A 49 -13.51 7.09 9.84
C GLU A 49 -12.78 7.30 8.51
N GLU A 50 -12.14 8.46 8.35
CA GLU A 50 -11.44 8.88 7.14
C GLU A 50 -10.25 7.97 6.81
N ASN A 51 -9.52 7.51 7.83
CA ASN A 51 -8.41 6.58 7.62
C ASN A 51 -8.84 5.09 7.62
N GLY A 52 -10.15 4.84 7.72
CA GLY A 52 -10.78 3.53 7.70
C GLY A 52 -10.63 2.72 8.99
N GLY A 53 -9.87 3.19 9.99
CA GLY A 53 -9.57 2.43 11.19
C GLY A 53 -10.81 2.05 12.00
N ALA A 54 -11.69 3.02 12.23
CA ALA A 54 -12.93 2.82 12.98
C ALA A 54 -13.95 1.95 12.24
N ARG A 55 -13.93 2.00 10.90
CA ARG A 55 -14.87 1.26 10.05
C ARG A 55 -14.48 -0.20 9.84
N LEU A 56 -13.18 -0.49 9.65
CA LEU A 56 -12.72 -1.84 9.28
C LEU A 56 -12.83 -2.83 10.44
N ARG A 57 -12.53 -2.36 11.65
CA ARG A 57 -12.42 -3.18 12.86
C ARG A 57 -12.77 -2.35 14.11
N PRO A 58 -14.02 -1.89 14.27
CA PRO A 58 -14.43 -1.00 15.37
C PRO A 58 -14.15 -1.58 16.76
N GLU A 59 -14.15 -2.90 16.90
CA GLU A 59 -13.89 -3.62 18.15
C GLU A 59 -12.45 -3.52 18.64
N ILE A 60 -11.48 -3.45 17.73
CA ILE A 60 -10.05 -3.28 18.08
C ILE A 60 -9.57 -1.85 17.83
N CYS A 61 -10.21 -1.09 16.94
CA CYS A 61 -9.84 0.27 16.59
C CYS A 61 -11.02 1.25 16.67
N PRO A 62 -11.65 1.39 17.86
CA PRO A 62 -12.73 2.35 18.04
C PRO A 62 -12.29 3.77 17.68
N LEU A 63 -13.25 4.61 17.32
CA LEU A 63 -13.01 6.00 16.93
C LEU A 63 -12.17 6.72 17.99
N GLY A 64 -11.04 7.28 17.53
CA GLY A 64 -10.13 8.03 18.37
C GLY A 64 -9.10 7.21 19.15
N LYS A 65 -9.07 5.88 19.01
CA LYS A 65 -7.99 5.04 19.59
C LYS A 65 -6.63 5.49 19.07
N HIS A 66 -5.67 5.70 19.97
CA HIS A 66 -4.28 6.00 19.64
C HIS A 66 -3.44 4.72 19.52
N GLY A 67 -2.38 4.80 18.72
CA GLY A 67 -1.44 3.72 18.48
C GLY A 67 -1.80 2.91 17.23
N TYR A 68 -0.83 2.80 16.33
CA TYR A 68 -0.96 2.03 15.11
C TYR A 68 -1.19 0.54 15.39
N ASP A 69 -2.22 -0.01 14.75
CA ASP A 69 -2.47 -1.45 14.68
C ASP A 69 -2.64 -1.82 13.20
N PRO A 70 -1.80 -2.71 12.64
CA PRO A 70 -1.84 -3.06 11.23
C PRO A 70 -3.19 -3.63 10.81
N ARG A 71 -3.91 -4.31 11.72
CA ARG A 71 -5.22 -4.93 11.45
C ARG A 71 -6.31 -3.89 11.15
N CYS A 72 -6.07 -2.64 11.51
CA CYS A 72 -6.99 -1.52 11.30
C CYS A 72 -6.67 -0.73 10.03
N ARG A 73 -5.81 -1.27 9.16
CA ARG A 73 -5.41 -0.63 7.91
C ARG A 73 -6.01 -1.38 6.73
N GLY A 74 -6.43 -0.64 5.71
CA GLY A 74 -7.07 -1.20 4.52
C GLY A 74 -6.20 -2.25 3.81
N TRP A 75 -4.89 -2.06 3.75
CA TRP A 75 -3.95 -3.02 3.16
C TRP A 75 -4.02 -4.40 3.83
N PHE A 76 -4.18 -4.43 5.16
CA PHE A 76 -4.20 -5.66 5.92
C PHE A 76 -5.53 -6.39 5.75
N ASP A 77 -6.65 -5.65 5.82
CA ASP A 77 -7.99 -6.19 5.62
C ASP A 77 -8.21 -6.70 4.19
N ALA A 78 -7.76 -5.94 3.18
CA ALA A 78 -7.82 -6.32 1.78
C ALA A 78 -7.01 -7.60 1.52
N GLY A 79 -5.75 -7.65 1.99
CA GLY A 79 -4.93 -8.84 1.85
C GLY A 79 -5.54 -10.06 2.52
N LYS A 80 -6.22 -9.89 3.68
CA LYS A 80 -6.91 -10.99 4.37
C LYS A 80 -8.09 -11.51 3.54
N LYS A 81 -8.92 -10.63 3.00
CA LYS A 81 -10.06 -11.00 2.14
C LYS A 81 -9.62 -11.73 0.88
N ILE A 82 -8.60 -11.24 0.20
CA ILE A 82 -8.03 -11.87 -1.01
C ILE A 82 -7.53 -13.29 -0.69
N ALA A 83 -6.90 -13.50 0.47
CA ALA A 83 -6.47 -14.82 0.93
C ALA A 83 -7.66 -15.78 1.11
N GLN A 84 -8.76 -15.29 1.68
CA GLN A 84 -9.96 -16.06 1.96
C GLN A 84 -10.76 -16.39 0.69
N GLU A 85 -10.73 -15.52 -0.31
CA GLU A 85 -11.44 -15.69 -1.59
C GLU A 85 -10.70 -16.62 -2.57
N GLY A 86 -9.48 -17.08 -2.23
CA GLY A 86 -8.70 -18.00 -3.07
C GLY A 86 -8.07 -17.33 -4.30
N GLY A 87 -7.92 -16.00 -4.30
CA GLY A 87 -7.29 -15.24 -5.37
C GLY A 87 -5.76 -15.30 -5.36
N ASN A 88 -5.12 -14.53 -6.25
CA ASN A 88 -3.68 -14.31 -6.17
C ASN A 88 -3.36 -13.58 -4.85
N PRO A 89 -2.57 -14.19 -3.94
CA PRO A 89 -2.35 -13.62 -2.62
C PRO A 89 -1.59 -12.30 -2.65
N LEU A 90 -0.86 -12.00 -3.74
CA LEU A 90 -0.15 -10.74 -3.85
C LEU A 90 -1.10 -9.61 -4.26
N HIS A 91 -1.23 -8.62 -3.39
CA HIS A 91 -2.06 -7.44 -3.61
C HIS A 91 -1.20 -6.18 -3.61
N VAL A 92 -1.42 -5.30 -4.57
CA VAL A 92 -0.84 -3.94 -4.56
C VAL A 92 -1.98 -2.96 -4.31
N THR A 93 -1.85 -2.14 -3.28
CA THR A 93 -2.86 -1.15 -2.93
C THR A 93 -2.85 0.01 -3.94
N ALA A 94 -3.99 0.69 -4.07
CA ALA A 94 -3.97 2.06 -4.57
C ALA A 94 -3.08 2.96 -3.67
N PRO A 95 -2.59 4.12 -4.15
CA PRO A 95 -1.91 5.09 -3.30
C PRO A 95 -2.80 5.52 -2.13
N TYR A 96 -2.24 5.60 -0.93
CA TYR A 96 -2.96 6.01 0.27
C TYR A 96 -2.04 6.70 1.28
N PRO A 97 -2.58 7.52 2.20
CA PRO A 97 -1.78 8.13 3.26
C PRO A 97 -1.35 7.09 4.29
N PHE A 98 -0.05 6.91 4.43
CA PHE A 98 0.55 6.08 5.45
C PHE A 98 0.40 6.71 6.84
N ALA A 99 0.56 5.90 7.88
CA ALA A 99 0.57 6.40 9.25
C ALA A 99 1.74 7.37 9.54
N SER A 100 2.81 7.34 8.73
CA SER A 100 3.90 8.31 8.74
C SER A 100 3.63 9.58 7.91
N GLY A 101 2.40 9.82 7.46
CA GLY A 101 2.03 11.03 6.71
C GLY A 101 2.45 11.07 5.23
N ALA A 102 3.33 10.18 4.78
CA ALA A 102 3.65 10.03 3.35
C ALA A 102 2.48 9.39 2.58
N THR A 103 2.25 9.78 1.33
CA THR A 103 1.34 9.06 0.42
C THR A 103 2.16 8.11 -0.44
N ALA A 104 1.85 6.82 -0.38
CA ALA A 104 2.63 5.77 -1.04
C ALA A 104 1.75 4.56 -1.33
N GLN A 105 2.34 3.52 -1.92
CA GLN A 105 1.68 2.23 -2.19
C GLN A 105 2.31 1.12 -1.37
N SER A 106 1.54 0.08 -1.14
CA SER A 106 2.02 -1.11 -0.48
C SER A 106 1.74 -2.35 -1.32
N SER A 107 2.71 -3.25 -1.41
CA SER A 107 2.52 -4.62 -1.85
C SER A 107 2.36 -5.50 -0.62
N THR A 108 1.27 -6.24 -0.52
CA THR A 108 0.92 -7.08 0.62
C THR A 108 0.79 -8.53 0.19
N LEU A 109 1.16 -9.44 1.09
CA LEU A 109 1.00 -10.88 0.92
C LEU A 109 0.48 -11.51 2.23
N PRO A 110 -0.66 -12.21 2.21
CA PRO A 110 -1.19 -12.90 3.38
C PRO A 110 -0.24 -13.99 3.85
N LEU A 111 -0.03 -14.03 5.16
CA LEU A 111 0.57 -15.16 5.86
C LEU A 111 -0.57 -16.10 6.27
N VAL A 112 -0.52 -17.32 5.77
CA VAL A 112 -1.52 -18.35 6.03
C VAL A 112 -0.82 -19.54 6.67
N ASP A 113 -1.38 -20.05 7.77
CA ASP A 113 -0.91 -21.29 8.37
C ASP A 113 -1.18 -22.46 7.39
N PRO A 114 -0.15 -23.17 6.93
CA PRO A 114 -0.32 -24.24 5.94
C PRO A 114 -1.06 -25.46 6.48
N ILE A 115 -1.15 -25.63 7.80
CA ILE A 115 -1.85 -26.77 8.42
C ILE A 115 -3.34 -26.47 8.52
N THR A 116 -3.70 -25.29 9.00
CA THR A 116 -5.10 -24.94 9.28
C THR A 116 -5.77 -24.15 8.15
N GLY A 117 -5.00 -23.61 7.21
CA GLY A 117 -5.50 -22.68 6.19
C GLY A 117 -5.89 -21.31 6.76
N THR A 118 -5.57 -21.02 8.03
CA THR A 118 -6.00 -19.79 8.71
C THR A 118 -5.07 -18.63 8.38
N HIS A 119 -5.64 -17.45 8.13
CA HIS A 119 -4.87 -16.21 8.03
C HIS A 119 -4.25 -15.85 9.39
N VAL A 120 -2.93 -15.69 9.44
CA VAL A 120 -2.17 -15.39 10.68
C VAL A 120 -1.48 -14.03 10.65
N GLY A 121 -1.42 -13.37 9.49
CA GLY A 121 -0.75 -12.09 9.35
C GLY A 121 -0.59 -11.64 7.90
N GLN A 122 0.18 -10.58 7.69
CA GLN A 122 0.45 -10.02 6.38
C GLN A 122 1.91 -9.57 6.31
N ALA A 123 2.59 -9.93 5.23
CA ALA A 123 3.84 -9.30 4.83
C ALA A 123 3.54 -8.05 3.99
N LEU A 124 4.37 -7.03 4.11
CA LEU A 124 4.19 -5.72 3.49
C LEU A 124 5.51 -5.22 2.94
N VAL A 125 5.50 -4.69 1.72
CA VAL A 125 6.58 -3.89 1.15
C VAL A 125 5.99 -2.56 0.72
N ASP A 126 6.50 -1.48 1.30
CA ASP A 126 6.08 -0.14 0.96
C ASP A 126 7.00 0.46 -0.10
N PHE A 127 6.43 1.16 -1.06
CA PHE A 127 7.18 1.82 -2.12
C PHE A 127 6.49 3.08 -2.62
N LEU A 128 7.33 3.94 -3.18
CA LEU A 128 6.95 5.20 -3.80
C LEU A 128 6.44 4.93 -5.24
N PRO A 129 5.25 5.43 -5.64
CA PRO A 129 4.76 5.27 -7.01
C PRO A 129 5.60 6.03 -8.06
N GLU A 130 6.54 6.87 -7.64
CA GLU A 130 7.36 7.74 -8.48
C GLU A 130 8.04 6.97 -9.61
N ASP A 131 8.56 5.77 -9.34
CA ASP A 131 9.19 4.97 -10.38
C ASP A 131 8.17 4.51 -11.44
N ILE A 132 6.94 4.17 -11.03
CA ILE A 132 5.84 3.88 -11.96
C ILE A 132 5.55 5.13 -12.81
N VAL A 133 5.40 6.29 -12.17
CA VAL A 133 5.17 7.57 -12.87
C VAL A 133 6.30 7.89 -13.84
N VAL A 134 7.57 7.68 -13.45
CA VAL A 134 8.75 7.91 -14.29
C VAL A 134 8.76 6.96 -15.49
N GLN A 135 8.47 5.67 -15.30
CA GLN A 135 8.39 4.72 -16.41
C GLN A 135 7.27 5.08 -17.39
N LEU A 136 6.14 5.62 -16.90
CA LEU A 136 5.03 6.07 -17.73
C LEU A 136 5.31 7.36 -18.52
N ARG A 137 6.47 8.01 -18.33
CA ARG A 137 6.80 9.21 -19.12
C ARG A 137 7.12 8.86 -20.57
N PRO A 138 6.80 9.73 -21.55
CA PRO A 138 7.04 9.47 -22.97
C PRO A 138 8.48 9.11 -23.31
N GLU A 139 9.46 9.68 -22.60
CA GLU A 139 10.88 9.40 -22.77
C GLU A 139 11.30 7.97 -22.37
N ASN A 140 10.54 7.31 -21.48
CA ASN A 140 10.84 5.98 -20.97
C ASN A 140 9.91 4.90 -21.56
N THR A 141 8.69 5.27 -21.94
CA THR A 141 7.73 4.41 -22.66
C THR A 141 7.31 5.10 -23.95
N PRO A 142 8.13 5.02 -25.02
CA PRO A 142 7.79 5.61 -26.30
C PRO A 142 6.57 4.91 -26.90
N LEU A 143 5.51 5.68 -27.14
CA LEU A 143 4.30 5.25 -27.84
C LEU A 143 4.25 5.88 -29.24
N ALA A 144 3.31 5.46 -30.06
CA ALA A 144 3.02 6.15 -31.33
C ALA A 144 2.74 7.65 -31.09
N ASP A 145 2.92 8.50 -32.10
CA ASP A 145 2.96 9.98 -32.04
C ASP A 145 1.82 10.70 -31.28
N LYS A 146 0.75 10.01 -30.89
CA LYS A 146 -0.40 10.55 -30.15
C LYS A 146 -0.83 9.72 -28.94
N GLY A 147 -0.01 8.77 -28.48
CA GLY A 147 -0.30 7.91 -27.34
C GLY A 147 0.32 8.43 -26.04
N PHE A 148 -0.36 8.19 -24.92
CA PHE A 148 0.22 8.31 -23.59
C PHE A 148 -0.19 7.09 -22.74
N PRO A 149 0.71 6.55 -21.90
CA PRO A 149 0.37 5.41 -21.09
C PRO A 149 -0.41 5.89 -19.86
N ILE A 150 -1.39 5.09 -19.45
CA ILE A 150 -2.14 5.29 -18.21
C ILE A 150 -2.10 4.00 -17.40
N LEU A 151 -2.01 4.15 -16.08
CA LEU A 151 -2.27 3.09 -15.12
C LEU A 151 -3.54 3.46 -14.37
N ILE A 152 -4.53 2.56 -14.39
CA ILE A 152 -5.79 2.73 -13.66
C ILE A 152 -5.79 1.67 -12.55
N THR A 153 -6.06 2.07 -11.32
CA THR A 153 -6.23 1.12 -10.22
C THR A 153 -7.49 0.28 -10.44
N ALA A 154 -7.41 -1.02 -10.17
CA ALA A 154 -8.57 -1.91 -10.27
C ALA A 154 -9.59 -1.70 -9.12
N GLN A 155 -9.21 -0.93 -8.10
CA GLN A 155 -10.07 -0.55 -6.97
C GLN A 155 -9.94 0.94 -6.70
N PRO A 156 -10.98 1.57 -6.10
CA PRO A 156 -10.92 2.96 -5.69
C PRO A 156 -9.81 3.21 -4.67
N ASP A 157 -9.21 4.40 -4.71
CA ASP A 157 -8.22 4.85 -3.75
C ASP A 157 -8.85 5.31 -2.43
N SER A 158 -8.02 5.87 -1.53
CA SER A 158 -8.49 6.38 -0.24
C SER A 158 -9.50 7.52 -0.34
N PHE A 159 -9.68 8.12 -1.52
CA PHE A 159 -10.68 9.15 -1.80
C PHE A 159 -11.96 8.59 -2.44
N GLY A 160 -12.02 7.28 -2.68
CA GLY A 160 -13.18 6.62 -3.26
C GLY A 160 -13.30 6.78 -4.78
N ALA A 161 -12.22 7.16 -5.45
CA ALA A 161 -12.15 7.31 -6.90
C ALA A 161 -11.11 6.38 -7.52
N ASP A 162 -11.23 6.07 -8.81
CA ASP A 162 -10.16 5.36 -9.53
C ASP A 162 -8.92 6.26 -9.61
N THR A 163 -7.75 5.74 -9.23
CA THR A 163 -6.50 6.48 -9.46
C THR A 163 -6.08 6.24 -10.90
N VAL A 164 -6.11 7.31 -11.71
CA VAL A 164 -5.51 7.33 -13.04
C VAL A 164 -4.12 7.97 -12.92
N VAL A 165 -3.08 7.14 -12.98
CA VAL A 165 -1.70 7.60 -13.08
C VAL A 165 -1.35 7.75 -14.55
N GLY A 166 -1.19 8.98 -15.01
CA GLY A 166 -0.81 9.33 -16.39
C GLY A 166 0.03 10.61 -16.42
N PRO A 167 0.30 11.17 -17.62
CA PRO A 167 1.05 12.42 -17.74
C PRO A 167 0.41 13.55 -16.91
N GLY A 168 1.23 14.21 -16.08
CA GLY A 168 0.77 15.29 -15.19
C GLY A 168 0.29 14.84 -13.80
N TYR A 169 0.28 13.54 -13.50
CA TYR A 169 -0.01 13.05 -12.15
C TYR A 169 1.13 13.40 -11.19
N ILE A 170 0.79 14.03 -10.07
CA ILE A 170 1.70 14.42 -8.98
C ILE A 170 1.20 13.79 -7.68
N ILE A 171 2.05 12.98 -7.05
CA ILE A 171 1.72 12.29 -5.80
C ILE A 171 1.47 13.31 -4.69
N GLY A 172 0.35 13.17 -3.99
CA GLY A 172 -0.05 14.07 -2.90
C GLY A 172 -0.69 15.39 -3.35
N GLU A 173 -0.72 15.69 -4.65
CA GLU A 173 -1.39 16.86 -5.22
C GLU A 173 -2.52 16.49 -6.20
N SER A 174 -2.41 15.36 -6.88
CA SER A 174 -3.41 14.85 -7.82
C SER A 174 -4.38 13.91 -7.11
N GLU A 175 -5.64 14.34 -6.98
CA GLU A 175 -6.75 13.48 -6.51
C GLU A 175 -7.19 12.52 -7.64
N GLY A 176 -7.52 11.28 -7.27
CA GLY A 176 -8.18 10.32 -8.16
C GLY A 176 -9.53 10.90 -8.62
N LYS A 177 -9.84 10.74 -9.91
CA LYS A 177 -11.13 11.15 -10.47
C LYS A 177 -11.86 9.90 -10.98
N PRO A 178 -13.15 9.73 -10.65
CA PRO A 178 -13.94 8.63 -11.20
C PRO A 178 -13.87 8.67 -12.72
N ILE A 179 -13.61 7.53 -13.36
CA ILE A 179 -13.76 7.43 -14.81
C ILE A 179 -15.27 7.31 -15.09
N GLY A 180 -15.89 8.42 -15.51
CA GLY A 180 -17.29 8.52 -15.90
C GLY A 180 -17.44 9.34 -17.17
#